data_AF-A0A7N5JGK2-F1
#
_entry.id   AF-A0A7N5JGK2-F1
#
_cell.length_a   1.000
_cell.length_b   1.000
_cell.length_c   1.000
_cell.angle_alpha   90.00
_cell.angle_beta   90.00
_cell.angle_gamma   90.00
#
_symmetry.space_group_name_H-M   'P 1'
#
loop_
_entity.id
_entity.type
_entity.pdbx_description
1 polymer ?
#
loop_
_entity_poly.entity_id
_entity_poly.type
_entity_poly.pdbx_seq_one_letter_code
_entity_poly.pdbx_strand_id
1 'polypeptide(L)'
;MHPDLSPHLHTEECKVLINLLQECHKHYSILFPCILKFFGHCSDLSWVMRKCSKNEYMEKKTKSREHDNVMQKRVFNPVEKSEK
;
A
#
# COMPACT_ATOMS: atom_id res chain seq x y z
N MET A 1 10.32 10.33 -3.29
CA MET A 1 9.07 9.62 -2.93
C MET A 1 9.37 8.75 -1.72
N HIS A 2 9.00 9.20 -0.52
CA HIS A 2 9.06 8.35 0.66
C HIS A 2 7.83 7.42 0.60
N PRO A 3 7.98 6.10 0.44
CA PRO A 3 6.85 5.20 0.63
C PRO A 3 6.39 5.38 2.08
N ASP A 4 5.16 5.80 2.29
CA ASP A 4 4.59 5.86 3.64
C ASP A 4 4.49 4.42 4.15
N LEU A 5 5.37 4.06 5.09
CA LEU A 5 5.47 2.72 5.67
C LEU A 5 4.41 2.50 6.76
N SER A 6 3.39 3.36 6.86
CA SER A 6 2.37 3.26 7.90
C SER A 6 1.67 1.89 7.87
N PRO A 7 1.91 1.02 8.89
CA PRO A 7 1.45 -0.37 8.88
C PRO A 7 -0.08 -0.49 8.87
N HIS A 8 -0.81 0.56 9.24
CA HIS A 8 -2.26 0.57 9.25
C HIS A 8 -2.88 0.53 7.84
N LEU A 9 -2.16 0.97 6.80
CA LEU A 9 -2.71 0.95 5.44
C LEU A 9 -2.57 -0.42 4.76
N HIS A 10 -1.71 -1.28 5.30
CA HIS A 10 -1.21 -2.47 4.63
C HIS A 10 -1.88 -3.78 5.10
N THR A 11 -1.94 -4.76 4.21
CA THR A 11 -2.40 -6.13 4.54
C THR A 11 -1.43 -6.81 5.52
N GLU A 12 -1.90 -7.85 6.21
CA GLU A 12 -1.12 -8.53 7.27
C GLU A 12 0.25 -9.03 6.78
N GLU A 13 0.33 -9.59 5.56
CA GLU A 13 1.60 -10.05 4.99
C GLU A 13 2.58 -8.90 4.74
N CYS A 14 2.05 -7.74 4.36
CA CYS A 14 2.86 -6.57 4.06
C CYS A 14 3.31 -5.84 5.33
N LYS A 15 2.53 -5.89 6.41
CA LYS A 15 2.95 -5.43 7.74
C LYS A 15 4.21 -6.16 8.22
N VAL A 16 4.29 -7.48 8.02
CA VAL A 16 5.47 -8.27 8.38
C VAL A 16 6.71 -7.79 7.60
N LEU A 17 6.56 -7.58 6.29
CA LEU A 17 7.64 -7.05 5.45
C LEU A 17 8.06 -5.63 5.87
N ILE A 18 7.13 -4.80 6.36
CA ILE A 18 7.40 -3.44 6.81
C ILE A 18 8.23 -3.46 8.08
N ASN A 19 7.88 -4.31 9.03
CA ASN A 19 8.66 -4.48 10.27
C ASN A 19 10.08 -4.93 9.96
N LEU A 20 10.26 -5.91 9.07
CA LEU A 20 11.58 -6.39 8.65
C LEU A 20 12.39 -5.27 7.94
N LEU A 21 11.74 -4.48 7.09
CA LEU A 21 12.39 -3.36 6.40
C LEU A 21 12.79 -2.25 7.40
N GLN A 22 11.97 -1.97 8.40
CA GLN A 22 12.28 -1.02 9.47
C GLN A 22 13.42 -1.51 10.36
N GLU A 23 13.48 -2.80 10.69
CA GLU A 23 14.58 -3.39 11.46
C GLU A 23 15.90 -3.32 10.70
N CYS A 24 15.88 -3.65 9.41
CA CYS A 24 17.02 -3.47 8.51
C CYS A 24 17.49 -2.01 8.53
N HIS A 25 16.58 -1.06 8.29
CA HIS A 25 16.92 0.36 8.29
C HIS A 25 17.45 0.85 9.66
N LYS A 26 16.92 0.37 10.79
CA LYS A 26 17.43 0.70 12.14
C LYS A 26 18.83 0.16 12.37
N HIS A 27 19.07 -1.11 12.05
CA HIS A 27 20.37 -1.75 12.25
C HIS A 27 21.46 -1.04 11.44
N TYR A 28 21.19 -0.75 10.16
CA TYR A 28 22.15 -0.06 9.28
C TYR A 28 22.26 1.44 9.58
N SER A 29 21.19 2.11 10.01
CA SER A 29 21.25 3.52 10.42
C SER A 29 22.09 3.73 11.68
N ILE A 30 22.18 2.72 12.54
CA ILE A 30 23.02 2.75 13.74
C ILE A 30 24.47 2.40 13.40
N LEU A 31 24.70 1.37 12.57
CA LEU A 31 26.05 0.86 12.27
C LEU A 31 26.80 1.61 11.16
N PHE A 32 26.11 2.18 10.17
CA PHE A 32 26.77 2.77 8.99
C PHE A 32 26.05 4.01 8.43
N PRO A 33 26.03 5.13 9.18
CA PRO A 33 25.32 6.35 8.79
C PRO A 33 25.82 6.99 7.47
N CYS A 34 27.08 6.79 7.08
CA CYS A 34 27.64 7.33 5.83
C CYS A 34 27.37 6.47 4.58
N ILE A 35 27.13 5.15 4.72
CA ILE A 35 26.99 4.22 3.58
C ILE A 35 25.56 4.22 3.02
N LEU A 36 24.56 4.58 3.85
CA LEU A 36 23.15 4.78 3.48
C LEU A 36 22.94 5.78 2.33
N LYS A 37 23.92 6.64 2.07
CA LYS A 37 23.86 7.62 0.99
C LYS A 37 24.12 7.02 -0.39
N PHE A 38 24.72 5.82 -0.46
CA PHE A 38 25.16 5.22 -1.72
C PHE A 38 24.73 3.77 -1.94
N PHE A 39 24.56 2.95 -0.90
CA PHE A 39 24.28 1.53 -1.09
C PHE A 39 22.90 1.12 -0.58
N GLY A 40 22.09 0.62 -1.51
CA GLY A 40 20.78 0.03 -1.28
C GLY A 40 20.86 -1.28 -0.48
N HIS A 41 21.27 -1.18 0.78
CA HIS A 41 21.37 -2.30 1.71
C HIS A 41 20.00 -2.57 2.35
N CYS A 42 19.04 -2.91 1.49
CA CYS A 42 17.80 -3.63 1.79
C CYS A 42 17.01 -3.86 0.47
N SER A 43 17.72 -3.95 -0.66
CA SER A 43 17.12 -3.86 -2.00
C SER A 43 16.08 -4.96 -2.26
N ASP A 44 16.34 -6.19 -1.82
CA ASP A 44 15.41 -7.32 -1.99
C ASP A 44 14.12 -7.11 -1.21
N LEU A 45 14.20 -6.74 0.08
CA LEU A 45 13.01 -6.42 0.89
C LEU A 45 12.26 -5.22 0.31
N SER A 46 12.98 -4.19 -0.15
CA SER A 46 12.38 -3.01 -0.77
C SER A 46 11.66 -3.32 -2.08
N TRP A 47 12.11 -4.33 -2.83
CA TRP A 47 11.46 -4.79 -4.05
C TRP A 47 10.15 -5.53 -3.74
N VAL A 48 10.19 -6.46 -2.77
CA VAL A 48 8.98 -7.17 -2.31
C VAL A 48 7.97 -6.17 -1.75
N MET A 49 8.44 -5.17 -0.99
CA MET A 49 7.62 -4.08 -0.49
C MET A 49 6.88 -3.33 -1.61
N ARG A 50 7.59 -2.90 -2.66
CA ARG A 50 6.98 -2.21 -3.80
C ARG A 50 5.89 -3.06 -4.48
N LYS A 51 6.13 -4.37 -4.59
CA LYS A 51 5.16 -5.30 -5.18
C LYS A 51 3.90 -5.36 -4.32
N CYS A 52 4.05 -5.44 -2.99
CA CYS A 52 2.89 -5.36 -2.10
C CYS A 52 2.14 -4.04 -2.24
N SER A 53 2.80 -2.89 -2.08
CA SER A 53 2.12 -1.58 -2.09
C SER A 53 1.37 -1.36 -3.40
N LYS A 54 1.91 -1.88 -4.51
CA LYS A 54 1.24 -1.84 -5.81
C LYS A 54 -0.04 -2.69 -5.83
N ASN A 55 0.00 -3.91 -5.30
CA ASN A 55 -1.17 -4.78 -5.26
C ASN A 55 -2.30 -4.19 -4.41
N GLU A 56 -1.97 -3.65 -3.24
CA GLU A 56 -2.94 -3.02 -2.34
C GLU A 56 -3.55 -1.75 -2.95
N TYR A 57 -2.72 -0.93 -3.61
CA TYR A 57 -3.23 0.24 -4.35
C TYR A 57 -4.22 -0.19 -5.44
N MET A 58 -3.91 -1.26 -6.16
CA MET A 58 -4.81 -1.79 -7.20
C MET A 58 -6.12 -2.30 -6.58
N GLU A 59 -6.08 -2.97 -5.43
CA GLU A 59 -7.28 -3.45 -4.73
C GLU A 59 -8.15 -2.30 -4.20
N LYS A 60 -7.54 -1.26 -3.62
CA LYS A 60 -8.27 -0.05 -3.20
C LYS A 60 -8.92 0.64 -4.39
N LYS A 61 -8.22 0.68 -5.54
CA LYS A 61 -8.72 1.25 -6.79
C LYS A 61 -9.87 0.45 -7.38
N THR A 62 -9.84 -0.88 -7.35
CA THR A 62 -10.96 -1.70 -7.83
C THR A 62 -12.19 -1.53 -6.95
N LYS A 63 -12.04 -1.55 -5.61
CA LYS A 63 -13.14 -1.30 -4.67
C LYS A 63 -13.77 0.09 -4.86
N SER A 64 -12.94 1.12 -5.06
CA SER A 64 -13.43 2.46 -5.37
C SER A 64 -14.23 2.48 -6.68
N ARG A 65 -13.71 1.85 -7.74
CA ARG A 65 -14.42 1.75 -9.02
C ARG A 65 -15.73 0.98 -8.91
N GLU A 66 -15.77 -0.10 -8.14
CA GLU A 66 -17.01 -0.86 -7.89
C GLU A 66 -18.04 0.01 -7.18
N HIS A 67 -17.62 0.75 -6.16
CA HIS A 67 -18.48 1.70 -5.45
C HIS A 67 -18.99 2.81 -6.37
N ASP A 68 -18.14 3.40 -7.20
CA ASP A 68 -18.52 4.43 -8.16
C ASP A 68 -19.49 3.88 -9.21
N ASN A 69 -19.28 2.65 -9.70
CA ASN A 69 -20.23 1.97 -10.61
C ASN A 69 -21.58 1.71 -9.94
N VAL A 70 -21.60 1.31 -8.67
CA VAL A 70 -22.84 1.12 -7.89
C VAL A 70 -23.57 2.46 -7.75
N MET A 71 -22.85 3.54 -7.44
CA MET A 71 -23.43 4.88 -7.32
C MET A 71 -23.94 5.40 -8.67
N GLN A 72 -23.18 5.20 -9.75
CA GLN A 72 -23.62 5.53 -11.12
C GLN A 72 -24.90 4.78 -11.49
N LYS A 73 -25.01 3.48 -11.20
CA LYS A 73 -26.23 2.69 -11.41
C LYS A 73 -27.42 3.23 -10.60
N ARG A 74 -27.20 3.66 -9.35
CA ARG A 74 -28.25 4.28 -8.51
C ARG A 74 -28.74 5.61 -9.08
N VAL A 75 -27.85 6.42 -9.65
CA VAL A 75 -28.21 7.70 -10.29
C VAL A 75 -28.91 7.47 -11.63
N PHE A 76 -28.45 6.49 -12.42
CA PHE A 76 -29.01 6.21 -13.75
C PHE A 76 -30.33 5.43 -13.71
N ASN A 77 -30.66 4.73 -12.62
CA ASN A 77 -31.99 4.17 -12.36
C ASN A 77 -32.78 5.03 -11.35
N PRO A 78 -33.32 6.20 -11.74
CA PRO A 78 -34.25 6.94 -10.88
C PRO A 78 -35.63 6.26 -10.74
N VAL A 79 -35.93 5.20 -11.50
CA VAL A 79 -37.29 4.66 -11.64
C VAL A 79 -37.66 3.52 -10.68
N GLU A 80 -36.72 2.74 -10.13
CA GLU A 80 -37.09 1.54 -9.35
C GLU A 80 -37.28 1.75 -7.83
N LYS A 81 -37.10 2.97 -7.31
CA LYS A 81 -37.24 3.24 -5.86
C LYS A 81 -38.49 4.02 -5.46
N SER A 82 -39.43 4.26 -6.39
CA SER A 82 -40.71 4.93 -6.10
C SER A 82 -41.90 3.99 -5.89
N GLU A 83 -41.72 2.67 -6.05
CA GLU A 83 -42.78 1.68 -5.78
C GLU A 83 -42.30 0.64 -4.77
N LYS A 84 -42.38 0.99 -3.49
CA LYS A 84 -42.71 0.08 -2.38
C LYS A 84 -43.04 0.86 -1.12
#